data_AF-A0A3D4FLI0-F1
#
_entry.id   AF-A0A3D4FLI0-F1
#
_cell.length_a   1.000
_cell.length_b   1.000
_cell.length_c   1.000
_cell.angle_alpha   90.00
_cell.angle_beta   90.00
_cell.angle_gamma   90.00
#
_symmetry.space_group_name_H-M   'P 1'
#
loop_
_entity.id
_entity.type
_entity.pdbx_description
1 polymer ?
#
loop_
_entity_poly.entity_id
_entity_poly.type
_entity_poly.pdbx_seq_one_letter_code
_entity_poly.pdbx_strand_id
1 'polypeptide(L)'
;MTQDMQVSLLCIGTRHRSGWKDHELAVGIPMHQFDSIADGVFNTINIMESNEKKRVIEEKLLKSGITELNIEYNSNYYKKV
;
A
#
# COMPACT_ATOMS: atom_id res chain seq x y z
N MET A 1 -3.66 -24.69 8.66
CA MET A 1 -3.18 -23.29 8.81
C MET A 1 -4.35 -22.38 8.52
N THR A 2 -4.64 -21.43 9.40
CA THR A 2 -5.68 -20.42 9.18
C THR A 2 -5.25 -19.55 7.99
N GLN A 3 -6.09 -19.49 6.94
CA GLN A 3 -5.82 -18.73 5.72
C GLN A 3 -6.14 -17.24 5.92
N ASP A 4 -5.74 -16.71 7.07
CA ASP A 4 -6.06 -15.36 7.53
C ASP A 4 -4.84 -14.44 7.44
N MET A 5 -5.10 -13.14 7.36
CA MET A 5 -4.07 -12.11 7.50
C MET A 5 -3.49 -12.15 8.91
N GLN A 6 -2.16 -12.06 9.01
CA GLN A 6 -1.45 -12.14 10.28
C GLN A 6 -0.62 -10.88 10.50
N VAL A 7 -0.57 -10.39 11.74
CA VAL A 7 0.27 -9.25 12.13
C VAL A 7 1.34 -9.72 13.09
N SER A 8 2.59 -9.33 12.83
CA SER A 8 3.73 -9.60 13.70
C SER A 8 4.34 -8.29 14.17
N LEU A 9 4.47 -8.16 15.48
CA LEU A 9 5.22 -7.07 16.12
C LEU A 9 6.73 -7.27 16.08
N LEU A 10 7.21 -8.34 15.43
CA LEU A 10 8.62 -8.72 15.28
C LEU A 10 9.33 -8.97 16.63
N CYS A 11 9.96 -10.14 16.77
CA CYS A 11 10.79 -10.39 17.94
C CYS A 11 12.08 -9.55 17.90
N ILE A 12 12.68 -9.31 19.06
CA ILE A 12 13.90 -8.52 19.21
C ILE A 12 15.04 -9.03 18.30
N GLY A 13 15.13 -10.35 18.11
CA GLY A 13 16.13 -10.97 17.23
C GLY A 13 15.95 -10.59 15.75
N THR A 14 14.72 -10.57 15.24
CA THR A 14 14.43 -10.13 13.86
C THR A 14 14.71 -8.65 13.70
N ARG A 15 14.39 -7.83 14.70
CA ARG A 15 14.68 -6.39 14.67
C ARG A 15 16.17 -6.11 14.52
N HIS A 16 17.01 -6.69 15.39
CA HIS A 16 18.45 -6.47 15.32
C HIS A 16 19.11 -7.08 14.08
N ARG A 17 18.67 -8.27 13.64
CA ARG A 17 19.32 -8.96 12.51
C ARG A 17 18.90 -8.45 11.13
N SER A 18 17.67 -7.98 11.00
CA SER A 18 17.13 -7.48 9.73
C SER A 18 17.07 -5.94 9.65
N GLY A 19 17.47 -5.23 10.71
CA GLY A 19 17.57 -3.77 10.71
C GLY A 19 16.23 -3.03 10.82
N TRP A 20 15.18 -3.69 11.33
CA TRP A 20 13.86 -3.07 11.50
C TRP A 20 13.85 -2.10 12.69
N LYS A 21 13.28 -0.92 12.50
CA LYS A 21 13.08 0.13 13.51
C LYS A 21 11.99 -0.26 14.49
N ASP A 22 12.05 0.30 15.70
CA ASP A 22 11.13 -0.03 16.81
C ASP A 22 9.63 0.15 16.47
N HIS A 23 9.30 1.07 15.56
CA HIS A 23 7.93 1.36 15.14
C HIS A 23 7.46 0.59 13.90
N GLU A 24 8.26 -0.36 13.40
CA GLU A 24 7.89 -1.20 12.25
C GLU A 24 7.18 -2.49 12.70
N LEU A 25 6.26 -2.94 11.86
CA LEU A 25 5.51 -4.19 12.00
C LEU A 25 5.48 -4.93 10.66
N ALA A 26 5.21 -6.23 10.68
CA ALA A 26 5.02 -7.03 9.48
C ALA A 26 3.59 -7.55 9.39
N VAL A 27 3.07 -7.62 8.17
CA VAL A 27 1.77 -8.23 7.85
C VAL A 27 2.01 -9.38 6.88
N GLY A 28 1.54 -10.57 7.24
CA GLY A 28 1.50 -11.73 6.37
C GLY A 28 0.15 -11.79 5.64
N ILE A 29 0.19 -11.78 4.31
CA ILE A 29 -1.00 -11.86 3.45
C ILE A 29 -1.04 -13.24 2.80
N PRO A 30 -2.11 -14.03 2.98
CA PRO A 30 -2.33 -15.25 2.22
C PRO A 30 -2.45 -14.95 0.73
N MET A 31 -1.80 -15.76 -0.12
CA MET A 31 -1.72 -15.51 -1.56
C MET A 31 -3.09 -15.31 -2.22
N HIS A 32 -4.11 -16.08 -1.82
CA HIS A 32 -5.46 -15.98 -2.38
C HIS A 32 -6.17 -14.64 -2.08
N GLN A 33 -5.65 -13.84 -1.14
CA GLN A 33 -6.18 -12.50 -0.82
C GLN A 33 -5.36 -11.38 -1.46
N PHE A 34 -4.20 -11.70 -2.03
CA PHE A 34 -3.25 -10.70 -2.51
C PHE A 34 -3.87 -9.80 -3.58
N ASP A 35 -4.52 -10.39 -4.58
CA ASP A 35 -5.12 -9.64 -5.69
C ASP A 35 -6.17 -8.64 -5.18
N SER A 36 -7.10 -9.09 -4.33
CA SER A 36 -8.12 -8.22 -3.75
C SER A 36 -7.55 -7.11 -2.87
N ILE A 37 -6.45 -7.36 -2.17
CA ILE A 37 -5.78 -6.33 -1.36
C ILE A 37 -5.06 -5.34 -2.27
N ALA A 38 -4.35 -5.81 -3.30
CA ALA A 38 -3.67 -4.95 -4.27
C ALA A 38 -4.67 -4.03 -5.00
N ASP A 39 -5.79 -4.58 -5.45
CA ASP A 39 -6.89 -3.82 -6.05
C ASP A 39 -7.49 -2.81 -5.07
N GLY A 40 -7.68 -3.20 -3.81
CA GLY A 40 -8.15 -2.31 -2.75
C GLY A 40 -7.21 -1.13 -2.54
N VAL A 41 -5.90 -1.38 -2.43
CA VAL A 41 -4.88 -0.33 -2.31
C VAL A 41 -4.93 0.60 -3.52
N PHE A 42 -5.02 0.06 -4.73
CA PHE A 42 -5.10 0.84 -5.96
C PHE A 42 -6.35 1.74 -5.98
N ASN A 43 -7.52 1.19 -5.66
CA ASN A 43 -8.78 1.94 -5.66
C ASN A 43 -8.83 3.03 -4.59
N THR A 44 -8.06 2.89 -3.50
CA THR A 44 -7.99 3.91 -2.45
C THR A 44 -7.05 5.08 -2.79
N ILE A 45 -6.26 5.03 -3.86
CA ILE A 45 -5.36 6.12 -4.29
C ILE A 45 -6.12 7.44 -4.40
N ASN A 46 -7.33 7.40 -4.97
CA ASN A 46 -8.14 8.61 -5.14
C ASN A 46 -8.44 9.23 -3.77
N ILE A 47 -9.14 8.52 -2.91
CA ILE A 47 -9.57 9.10 -1.64
C ILE A 47 -8.39 9.42 -0.70
N MET A 48 -7.30 8.66 -0.72
CA MET A 48 -6.21 8.75 0.27
C MET A 48 -5.04 9.66 -0.10
N GLU A 49 -4.77 9.92 -1.39
CA GLU A 49 -3.53 10.60 -1.80
C GLU A 49 -3.72 12.07 -2.20
N SER A 50 -2.67 12.87 -2.01
CA SER A 50 -2.61 14.24 -2.51
C SER A 50 -2.37 14.26 -4.03
N ASN A 51 -2.73 15.36 -4.70
CA ASN A 51 -2.44 15.52 -6.13
C ASN A 51 -0.96 15.35 -6.48
N GLU A 52 -0.07 15.88 -5.63
CA GLU A 52 1.38 15.73 -5.82
C GLU A 52 1.78 14.25 -5.83
N LYS A 53 1.30 13.47 -4.84
CA LYS A 53 1.61 12.05 -4.75
C LYS A 53 0.93 11.23 -5.85
N LYS A 54 -0.32 11.56 -6.21
CA LYS A 54 -1.04 10.95 -7.35
C LYS A 54 -0.24 11.07 -8.64
N ARG A 55 0.37 12.22 -8.90
CA ARG A 55 1.24 12.40 -10.07
C ARG A 55 2.47 11.50 -10.02
N VAL A 56 3.14 11.38 -8.87
CA VAL A 56 4.29 10.47 -8.71
C VAL A 56 3.86 9.01 -8.93
N ILE A 57 2.69 8.62 -8.43
CA ILE A 57 2.12 7.28 -8.62
C ILE A 57 1.81 7.03 -10.10
N GLU A 58 1.11 7.95 -10.75
CA GLU A 58 0.77 7.91 -12.19
C GLU A 58 2.03 7.74 -13.05
N GLU A 59 3.06 8.57 -12.83
CA GLU A 59 4.33 8.49 -13.57
C GLU A 59 5.02 7.13 -13.38
N LYS A 60 4.96 6.53 -12.18
CA LYS A 60 5.55 5.21 -11.91
C LYS A 60 4.76 4.07 -12.54
N LEU A 61 3.43 4.15 -12.52
CA LEU A 61 2.55 3.14 -13.09
C LEU A 61 2.68 3.11 -14.62
N LEU A 62 2.70 4.28 -15.26
CA LEU A 62 2.95 4.40 -16.70
C LEU A 62 4.31 3.84 -17.10
N LYS A 63 5.38 4.14 -16.33
CA LYS A 63 6.72 3.56 -16.55
C LYS A 63 6.75 2.04 -16.38
N SER A 64 5.84 1.48 -15.60
CA SER A 64 5.70 0.03 -15.37
C SER A 64 4.80 -0.65 -16.39
N GLY A 65 4.27 0.08 -17.38
CA GLY A 65 3.38 -0.46 -18.41
C GLY A 65 1.90 -0.53 -18.01
N ILE A 66 1.52 0.07 -16.87
CA ILE A 66 0.13 0.13 -16.42
C ILE A 66 -0.48 1.43 -16.93
N THR A 67 -1.34 1.33 -17.95
CA THR A 67 -1.90 2.49 -18.67
C THR A 67 -3.36 2.79 -18.32
N GLU A 68 -4.09 1.82 -17.79
CA GLU A 68 -5.49 1.99 -17.37
C GLU A 68 -5.55 2.57 -15.94
N LEU A 69 -5.38 3.89 -15.85
CA LEU A 69 -5.33 4.61 -14.58
C LEU A 69 -6.62 5.39 -14.34
N ASN A 70 -7.40 4.96 -13.34
CA ASN A 70 -8.58 5.70 -12.87
C ASN A 70 -8.20 6.69 -11.75
N ILE A 71 -7.21 7.55 -11.98
CA ILE A 71 -6.74 8.53 -10.99
C ILE A 71 -7.51 9.84 -11.11
N GLU A 72 -8.22 10.21 -10.04
CA GLU A 72 -8.99 11.45 -9.93
C GLU A 72 -8.26 12.49 -9.09
N TYR A 73 -7.85 13.59 -9.72
CA TYR A 73 -7.28 14.74 -9.01
C TYR A 73 -8.35 15.54 -8.26
N ASN A 74 -7.96 16.23 -7.20
CA ASN A 74 -8.83 17.03 -6.31
C ASN A 74 -9.92 16.23 -5.56
N SER A 75 -9.92 14.90 -5.69
CA SER A 75 -10.80 14.00 -4.96
C SER A 75 -9.99 13.33 -3.86
N ASN A 76 -9.89 13.88 -2.64
CA ASN A 76 -9.34 13.18 -1.47
C ASN A 76 -10.06 13.59 -0.17
N TYR A 77 -10.06 12.70 0.83
CA TYR A 77 -10.97 12.82 1.98
C TYR A 77 -10.50 13.83 3.05
N TYR A 78 -9.19 14.07 3.14
CA TYR A 78 -8.59 14.82 4.25
C TYR A 78 -8.20 16.26 3.89
N LYS A 79 -8.17 16.59 2.60
CA LYS A 79 -7.88 17.94 2.11
C LYS A 79 -8.96 18.33 1.11
N LYS A 80 -9.97 19.07 1.56
CA LYS A 80 -10.91 19.73 0.65
C LYS A 80 -10.09 20.67 -0.25
N VAL A 81 -9.97 20.31 -1.52
CA VAL A 81 -9.42 21.17 -2.58
C VAL A 81 -10.56 21.92 -3.22
#